data_AF-A0A8C0QVW0-F1
#
_entry.id   AF-A0A8C0QVW0-F1
#
_cell.length_a   1.000
_cell.length_b   1.000
_cell.length_c   1.000
_cell.angle_alpha   90.00
_cell.angle_beta   90.00
_cell.angle_gamma   90.00
#
_symmetry.space_group_name_H-M   'P 1'
#
loop_
_entity.id
_entity.type
_entity.pdbx_description
1 polymer ?
#
loop_
_entity_poly.entity_id
_entity_poly.type
_entity_poly.pdbx_seq_one_letter_code
_entity_poly.pdbx_strand_id
1 'polypeptide(L)'
;MVTMELETTPTPNPPPTEEEKTESNQEVANPEHYIKHPLQNRWLSSNLMPGCDYSLFKDGGRRWLITLNKQQRRSDLDRFWLETLLCLIGESFDDYSDDVCGAVVDVRAKGDKIAIWTTKCENREAVTHIGRVYKERLGLPPKIVIGYQSHADTATKSGSTAKNRFVV
;
A
#
# COMPACT_ATOMS: atom_id res chain seq x y z
N MET A 1 49.92 -4.47 -77.06
CA MET A 1 50.59 -5.20 -75.97
C MET A 1 51.58 -4.24 -75.31
N VAL A 2 51.19 -3.63 -74.20
CA VAL A 2 52.10 -2.94 -73.26
C VAL A 2 51.51 -3.15 -71.85
N THR A 3 52.43 -3.38 -70.93
CA THR A 3 52.37 -3.94 -69.58
C THR A 3 51.89 -2.96 -68.50
N MET A 4 51.41 -3.54 -67.39
CA MET A 4 51.06 -2.87 -66.12
C MET A 4 52.29 -2.27 -65.44
N GLU A 5 52.12 -1.12 -64.80
CA GLU A 5 52.95 -0.65 -63.69
C GLU A 5 52.01 -0.17 -62.56
N LEU A 6 52.40 -0.47 -61.32
CA LEU A 6 51.63 -0.38 -60.09
C LEU A 6 52.08 0.88 -59.32
N GLU A 7 51.18 1.83 -59.01
CA GLU A 7 51.51 3.00 -58.19
C GLU A 7 50.59 3.10 -56.97
N THR A 8 51.19 3.07 -55.78
CA THR A 8 50.54 3.15 -54.46
C THR A 8 50.21 4.58 -54.07
N THR A 9 48.93 4.88 -53.87
CA THR A 9 48.45 6.18 -53.34
C THR A 9 48.25 6.11 -51.81
N PRO A 10 48.72 7.09 -51.02
CA PRO A 10 48.64 7.06 -49.56
C PRO A 10 47.24 7.40 -49.04
N THR A 11 46.78 6.63 -48.06
CA THR A 11 45.53 6.82 -47.30
C THR A 11 45.62 8.07 -46.42
N PRO A 12 44.65 9.01 -46.43
CA PRO A 12 44.61 10.09 -45.46
C PRO A 12 44.01 9.59 -44.14
N ASN A 13 44.72 9.85 -43.04
CA ASN A 13 44.30 9.55 -41.67
C ASN A 13 42.99 10.28 -41.30
N PRO A 14 42.13 9.68 -40.45
CA PRO A 14 41.00 10.41 -39.85
C PRO A 14 41.48 11.43 -38.80
N PRO A 15 40.78 12.58 -38.65
CA PRO A 15 41.05 13.59 -37.62
C PRO A 15 40.71 13.08 -36.21
N PRO A 16 41.25 13.71 -35.14
CA PRO A 16 41.23 13.17 -33.79
C PRO A 16 39.85 13.24 -33.13
N THR A 17 39.60 12.27 -32.26
CA THR A 17 38.42 12.09 -31.40
C THR A 17 38.21 13.30 -30.48
N GLU A 18 37.05 13.95 -30.58
CA GLU A 18 36.53 14.89 -29.57
C GLU A 18 35.43 14.20 -28.75
N GLU A 19 35.50 14.40 -27.44
CA GLU A 19 34.74 13.71 -26.40
C GLU A 19 33.23 13.98 -26.47
N GLU A 20 32.43 12.92 -26.34
CA GLU A 20 30.97 12.98 -26.23
C GLU A 20 30.57 13.59 -24.88
N LYS A 21 30.22 14.88 -24.88
CA LYS A 21 29.47 15.49 -23.77
C LYS A 21 27.99 15.19 -23.98
N THR A 22 27.50 14.14 -23.33
CA THR A 22 26.07 13.81 -23.26
C THR A 22 25.32 14.98 -22.62
N GLU A 23 24.58 15.75 -23.42
CA GLU A 23 23.64 16.77 -22.93
C GLU A 23 22.53 16.07 -22.14
N SER A 24 22.59 16.24 -20.82
CA SER A 24 21.47 15.98 -19.93
C SER A 24 20.32 16.92 -20.30
N ASN A 25 19.30 16.39 -20.96
CA ASN A 25 18.00 17.05 -21.08
C ASN A 25 17.41 17.19 -19.66
N GLN A 26 17.58 18.35 -19.04
CA GLN A 26 16.78 18.73 -17.88
C GLN A 26 15.40 19.15 -18.38
N GLU A 27 14.47 18.20 -18.42
CA GLU A 27 13.05 18.53 -18.39
C GLU A 27 12.78 19.13 -17.01
N VAL A 28 12.71 20.46 -16.96
CA VAL A 28 12.33 21.20 -15.75
C VAL A 28 10.90 20.78 -15.43
N ALA A 29 10.78 19.83 -14.50
CA ALA A 29 9.49 19.30 -14.10
C ALA A 29 8.64 20.46 -13.57
N ASN A 30 7.59 20.80 -14.32
CA ASN A 30 6.64 21.82 -13.92
C ASN A 30 6.07 21.46 -12.53
N PRO A 31 6.27 22.31 -11.49
CA PRO A 31 5.79 22.04 -10.14
C PRO A 31 4.27 21.79 -10.08
N GLU A 32 3.51 22.32 -11.04
CA GLU A 32 2.06 22.11 -11.12
C GLU A 32 1.64 20.66 -11.44
N HIS A 33 2.54 19.80 -11.91
CA HIS A 33 2.23 18.37 -12.09
C HIS A 33 2.19 17.59 -10.76
N TYR A 34 2.85 18.10 -9.72
CA TYR A 34 2.89 17.47 -8.39
C TYR A 34 1.91 18.11 -7.42
N ILE A 35 1.53 19.37 -7.63
CA ILE A 35 0.55 20.08 -6.80
C ILE A 35 -0.83 19.86 -7.40
N LYS A 36 -1.42 18.68 -7.14
CA LYS A 36 -2.81 18.41 -7.52
C LYS A 36 -3.76 19.00 -6.48
N HIS A 37 -4.65 19.87 -6.94
CA HIS A 37 -5.67 20.52 -6.13
C HIS A 37 -6.52 19.46 -5.36
N PRO A 38 -6.83 19.66 -4.06
CA PRO A 38 -7.54 18.66 -3.24
C PRO A 38 -8.90 18.21 -3.78
N LEU A 39 -9.52 19.02 -4.65
CA LEU A 39 -10.80 18.72 -5.29
C LEU A 39 -10.67 17.90 -6.59
N GLN A 40 -9.47 17.78 -7.18
CA GLN A 40 -9.22 16.93 -8.36
C GLN A 40 -8.90 15.48 -7.96
N ASN A 41 -8.41 15.26 -6.75
CA ASN A 41 -8.12 13.93 -6.24
C ASN A 41 -9.36 13.36 -5.55
N ARG A 42 -9.98 12.38 -6.21
CA ARG A 42 -10.90 11.47 -5.56
C ARG A 42 -10.09 10.58 -4.63
N TRP A 43 -10.02 10.96 -3.34
CA TRP A 43 -9.33 10.25 -2.25
C TRP A 43 -9.99 8.90 -1.92
N LEU A 44 -10.20 8.06 -2.93
CA LEU A 44 -10.59 6.67 -2.74
C LEU A 44 -9.34 5.84 -2.48
N SER A 45 -9.41 4.97 -1.49
CA SER A 45 -8.35 4.00 -1.20
C SER A 45 -8.07 3.11 -2.40
N SER A 46 -9.07 2.80 -3.24
CA SER A 46 -8.88 2.05 -4.49
C SER A 46 -8.01 2.75 -5.55
N ASN A 47 -7.87 4.09 -5.49
CA ASN A 47 -7.03 4.87 -6.40
C ASN A 47 -5.57 4.97 -5.96
N LEU A 48 -5.25 4.41 -4.79
CA LEU A 48 -3.90 4.43 -4.26
C LEU A 48 -2.97 3.58 -5.14
N MET A 49 -1.80 4.13 -5.47
CA MET A 49 -0.80 3.39 -6.25
C MET A 49 -0.36 2.14 -5.46
N PRO A 50 -0.19 0.97 -6.10
CA PRO A 50 0.27 -0.23 -5.41
C PRO A 50 1.60 0.04 -4.70
N GLY A 51 1.67 -0.24 -3.41
CA GLY A 51 2.86 0.07 -2.62
C GLY A 51 2.67 1.24 -1.64
N CYS A 52 1.63 2.05 -1.81
CA CYS A 52 1.27 3.09 -0.86
C CYS A 52 0.22 2.60 0.15
N ASP A 53 0.12 3.28 1.29
CA ASP A 53 -0.84 3.02 2.37
C ASP A 53 -1.48 4.33 2.89
N TYR A 54 -2.68 4.22 3.46
CA TYR A 54 -3.25 5.27 4.31
C TYR A 54 -3.27 4.79 5.75
N SER A 55 -2.73 5.62 6.63
CA SER A 55 -2.58 5.33 8.05
C SER A 55 -3.21 6.44 8.89
N LEU A 56 -4.09 6.06 9.82
CA LEU A 56 -4.65 6.94 10.84
C LEU A 56 -4.48 6.25 12.19
N PHE A 57 -3.42 6.56 12.96
CA PHE A 57 -3.24 6.00 14.32
C PHE A 57 -2.31 6.86 15.21
N LYS A 58 -2.44 6.69 16.53
CA LYS A 58 -1.75 7.46 17.59
C LYS A 58 -0.77 6.59 18.42
N ASP A 59 0.07 5.79 17.76
CA ASP A 59 0.79 4.61 18.26
C ASP A 59 -0.06 3.33 18.35
N GLY A 60 0.52 2.19 17.95
CA GLY A 60 -0.25 1.00 17.59
C GLY A 60 0.27 -0.32 18.15
N GLY A 61 -0.62 -1.02 18.87
CA GLY A 61 -0.42 -2.38 19.36
C GLY A 61 -0.85 -3.47 18.37
N ARG A 62 -1.75 -4.35 18.79
CA ARG A 62 -2.25 -5.46 17.96
C ARG A 62 -3.47 -5.01 17.15
N ARG A 63 -3.72 -5.69 16.02
CA ARG A 63 -4.71 -5.28 15.03
C ARG A 63 -5.61 -6.42 14.56
N TRP A 64 -6.89 -6.12 14.32
CA TRP A 64 -7.80 -6.98 13.56
C TRP A 64 -7.53 -6.79 12.08
N LEU A 65 -7.23 -7.88 11.36
CA LEU A 65 -6.79 -7.85 9.97
C LEU A 65 -7.81 -8.50 9.05
N ILE A 66 -8.13 -7.80 7.97
CA ILE A 66 -8.95 -8.27 6.86
C ILE A 66 -8.07 -8.27 5.62
N THR A 67 -8.11 -9.36 4.86
CA THR A 67 -7.41 -9.48 3.58
C THR A 67 -8.43 -9.62 2.46
N LEU A 68 -8.33 -8.75 1.47
CA LEU A 68 -9.13 -8.80 0.25
C LEU A 68 -8.29 -9.31 -0.92
N ASN A 69 -8.91 -10.13 -1.75
CA ASN A 69 -8.30 -10.49 -3.03
C ASN A 69 -8.43 -9.33 -4.03
N LYS A 70 -7.53 -9.28 -5.02
CA LYS A 70 -7.53 -8.23 -6.06
C LYS A 70 -8.88 -8.05 -6.76
N GLN A 71 -9.64 -9.14 -6.94
CA GLN A 71 -10.97 -9.10 -7.57
C GLN A 71 -12.00 -8.32 -6.75
N GLN A 72 -11.84 -8.32 -5.42
CA GLN A 72 -12.73 -7.63 -4.50
C GLN A 72 -12.41 -6.14 -4.39
N ARG A 73 -11.26 -5.66 -4.90
CA ARG A 73 -10.83 -4.26 -4.77
C ARG A 73 -11.89 -3.27 -5.24
N ARG A 74 -12.46 -3.51 -6.43
CA ARG A 74 -13.41 -2.57 -7.05
C ARG A 74 -14.76 -2.52 -6.34
N SER A 75 -15.16 -3.61 -5.70
CA SER A 75 -16.52 -3.74 -5.12
C SER A 75 -16.53 -3.57 -3.62
N ASP A 76 -15.48 -4.03 -2.93
CA ASP A 76 -15.45 -4.17 -1.47
C ASP A 76 -14.47 -3.23 -0.79
N LEU A 77 -13.33 -2.87 -1.40
CA LEU A 77 -12.26 -2.12 -0.69
C LEU A 77 -12.75 -0.77 -0.21
N ASP A 78 -13.34 0.04 -1.10
CA ASP A 78 -13.79 1.39 -0.75
C ASP A 78 -14.97 1.32 0.24
N ARG A 79 -15.86 0.33 0.09
CA ARG A 79 -16.97 0.10 1.02
C ARG A 79 -16.46 -0.24 2.42
N PHE A 80 -15.57 -1.22 2.52
CA PHE A 80 -15.01 -1.65 3.80
C PHE A 80 -14.17 -0.56 4.44
N TRP A 81 -13.39 0.18 3.66
CA TRP A 81 -12.61 1.28 4.18
C TRP A 81 -13.50 2.41 4.71
N LEU A 82 -14.53 2.80 3.94
CA LEU A 82 -15.50 3.79 4.40
C LEU A 82 -16.20 3.35 5.69
N GLU A 83 -16.69 2.11 5.75
CA GLU A 83 -17.33 1.56 6.94
C GLU A 83 -16.38 1.53 8.15
N THR A 84 -15.09 1.24 7.91
CA THR A 84 -14.05 1.32 8.95
C THR A 84 -13.91 2.74 9.50
N LEU A 85 -13.88 3.74 8.62
CA LEU A 85 -13.83 5.15 9.03
C LEU A 85 -15.09 5.56 9.80
N LEU A 86 -16.27 5.11 9.35
CA LEU A 86 -17.53 5.36 10.03
C LEU A 86 -17.56 4.73 11.43
N CYS A 87 -17.05 3.50 11.59
CA CYS A 87 -16.94 2.85 12.89
C CYS A 87 -16.03 3.63 13.86
N LEU A 88 -14.94 4.21 13.35
CA LEU A 88 -14.00 5.00 14.15
C LEU A 88 -14.62 6.32 14.62
N ILE A 89 -15.19 7.10 13.70
CA ILE A 89 -15.76 8.42 14.05
C ILE A 89 -17.08 8.30 14.81
N GLY A 90 -17.82 7.21 14.58
CA GLY A 90 -19.11 6.95 15.21
C GLY A 90 -19.00 6.16 16.51
N GLU A 91 -17.79 5.93 17.03
CA GLU A 91 -17.54 5.21 18.29
C GLU A 91 -18.37 3.91 18.39
N SER A 92 -18.35 3.13 17.30
CA SER A 92 -19.29 2.01 17.12
C SER A 92 -18.95 0.77 17.96
N PHE A 93 -18.00 0.85 18.88
CA PHE A 93 -17.53 -0.27 19.71
C PHE A 93 -17.96 -0.16 21.17
N ASP A 94 -19.00 0.64 21.44
CA ASP A 94 -19.59 0.85 22.76
C ASP A 94 -18.53 1.29 23.78
N ASP A 95 -18.55 0.74 25.00
CA ASP A 95 -17.61 1.00 26.09
C ASP A 95 -16.15 0.67 25.76
N TYR A 96 -15.88 0.01 24.63
CA TYR A 96 -14.54 -0.36 24.18
C TYR A 96 -14.00 0.54 23.05
N SER A 97 -14.71 1.60 22.68
CA SER A 97 -14.27 2.53 21.62
C SER A 97 -12.94 3.20 21.94
N ASP A 98 -12.67 3.51 23.22
CA ASP A 98 -11.39 4.07 23.69
C ASP A 98 -10.19 3.14 23.48
N ASP A 99 -10.43 1.83 23.33
CA ASP A 99 -9.36 0.85 23.10
C ASP A 99 -8.93 0.81 21.62
N VAL A 100 -9.69 1.44 20.72
CA VAL A 100 -9.36 1.56 19.29
C VAL A 100 -8.55 2.83 19.04
N CYS A 101 -7.32 2.68 18.54
CA CYS A 101 -6.44 3.82 18.28
C CYS A 101 -6.31 4.22 16.82
N GLY A 102 -6.86 3.43 15.90
CA GLY A 102 -6.74 3.76 14.49
C GLY A 102 -7.08 2.64 13.51
N ALA A 103 -6.91 2.95 12.23
CA ALA A 103 -7.02 1.98 11.15
C ALA A 103 -6.02 2.27 10.03
N VAL A 104 -5.72 1.22 9.25
CA VAL A 104 -4.80 1.27 8.11
C VAL A 104 -5.41 0.49 6.94
N VAL A 105 -5.24 1.02 5.73
CA VAL A 105 -5.50 0.30 4.48
C VAL A 105 -4.22 0.22 3.65
N ASP A 106 -3.83 -1.01 3.32
CA ASP A 106 -2.68 -1.36 2.51
C ASP A 106 -3.14 -1.83 1.13
N VAL A 107 -2.81 -1.08 0.07
CA VAL A 107 -3.11 -1.47 -1.30
C VAL A 107 -1.89 -2.12 -1.94
N ARG A 108 -1.93 -3.44 -2.16
CA ARG A 108 -0.77 -4.21 -2.66
C ARG A 108 -1.13 -4.97 -3.94
N ALA A 109 -0.12 -5.32 -4.73
CA ALA A 109 -0.35 -6.01 -6.01
C ALA A 109 -1.01 -7.40 -5.85
N LYS A 110 -0.68 -8.13 -4.77
CA LYS A 110 -1.19 -9.49 -4.50
C LYS A 110 -2.57 -9.52 -3.85
N GLY A 111 -2.97 -8.45 -3.16
CA GLY A 111 -4.20 -8.37 -2.38
C GLY A 111 -4.11 -7.23 -1.39
N ASP A 112 -5.26 -6.72 -0.99
CA ASP A 112 -5.36 -5.55 -0.12
C ASP A 112 -5.56 -5.97 1.32
N LYS A 113 -5.15 -5.12 2.26
CA LYS A 113 -5.39 -5.36 3.68
C LYS A 113 -6.04 -4.15 4.30
N ILE A 114 -7.00 -4.38 5.17
CA ILE A 114 -7.57 -3.36 6.05
C ILE A 114 -7.35 -3.84 7.48
N ALA A 115 -6.91 -2.95 8.36
CA ALA A 115 -6.71 -3.29 9.75
C ALA A 115 -7.21 -2.20 10.70
N ILE A 116 -7.91 -2.61 11.76
CA ILE A 116 -8.21 -1.76 12.93
C ILE A 116 -7.19 -2.08 14.02
N TRP A 117 -6.61 -1.03 14.60
CA TRP A 117 -5.58 -1.11 15.63
C TRP A 117 -6.17 -0.81 17.00
N THR A 118 -5.67 -1.55 17.99
CA THR A 118 -6.11 -1.43 19.38
C THR A 118 -4.91 -1.30 20.31
N THR A 119 -5.08 -0.59 21.41
CA THR A 119 -4.04 -0.32 22.42
C THR A 119 -4.04 -1.39 23.52
N LYS A 120 -5.20 -1.71 24.08
CA LYS A 120 -5.34 -2.66 25.21
C LYS A 120 -5.53 -4.11 24.74
N CYS A 121 -4.43 -4.77 24.39
CA CYS A 121 -4.46 -6.11 23.79
C CYS A 121 -4.59 -7.30 24.76
N GLU A 122 -4.74 -7.02 26.06
CA GLU A 122 -4.84 -8.02 27.14
C GLU A 122 -6.29 -8.30 27.55
N ASN A 123 -7.19 -7.31 27.37
CA ASN A 123 -8.60 -7.49 27.63
C ASN A 123 -9.25 -8.32 26.51
N ARG A 124 -9.33 -9.64 26.72
CA ARG A 124 -9.90 -10.57 25.75
C ARG A 124 -11.33 -10.20 25.38
N GLU A 125 -12.15 -9.79 26.35
CA GLU A 125 -13.55 -9.44 26.12
C GLU A 125 -13.66 -8.26 25.16
N ALA A 126 -12.99 -7.15 25.48
CA ALA A 126 -12.92 -5.96 24.62
C ALA A 126 -12.44 -6.30 23.20
N VAL A 127 -11.33 -7.03 23.08
CA VAL A 127 -10.76 -7.39 21.77
C VAL A 127 -11.73 -8.24 20.95
N THR A 128 -12.38 -9.24 21.57
CA THR A 128 -13.37 -10.06 20.86
C THR A 128 -14.65 -9.32 20.54
N HIS A 129 -15.10 -8.41 21.40
CA HIS A 129 -16.26 -7.56 21.15
C HIS A 129 -16.02 -6.66 19.94
N ILE A 130 -14.92 -5.90 19.95
CA ILE A 130 -14.50 -5.04 18.83
C ILE A 130 -14.44 -5.85 17.53
N GLY A 131 -13.82 -7.03 17.56
CA GLY A 131 -13.72 -7.88 16.38
C GLY A 131 -15.07 -8.36 15.84
N ARG A 132 -16.00 -8.75 16.71
CA ARG A 132 -17.35 -9.20 16.30
C ARG A 132 -18.15 -8.05 15.72
N VAL A 133 -18.21 -6.91 16.41
CA VAL A 133 -18.91 -5.72 15.94
C VAL A 133 -18.32 -5.26 14.62
N TYR A 134 -17.00 -5.24 14.49
CA TYR A 134 -16.36 -4.85 13.22
C TYR A 134 -16.71 -5.80 12.07
N LYS A 135 -16.65 -7.12 12.32
CA LYS A 135 -17.05 -8.14 11.33
C LYS A 135 -18.51 -7.97 10.88
N GLU A 136 -19.40 -7.65 11.82
CA GLU A 136 -20.82 -7.40 11.58
C GLU A 136 -21.05 -6.10 10.78
N ARG A 137 -20.41 -5.00 11.16
CA ARG A 137 -20.51 -3.70 10.48
C ARG A 137 -20.08 -3.77 9.02
N LEU A 138 -19.02 -4.52 8.74
CA LEU A 138 -18.56 -4.77 7.38
C LEU A 138 -19.48 -5.69 6.56
N GLY A 139 -20.47 -6.33 7.20
CA GLY A 139 -21.35 -7.30 6.56
C GLY A 139 -20.61 -8.53 6.05
N LEU A 140 -19.55 -8.95 6.75
CA LEU A 140 -18.79 -10.13 6.35
C LEU A 140 -19.62 -11.40 6.57
N PRO A 141 -19.63 -12.36 5.62
CA PRO A 141 -20.33 -13.62 5.80
C PRO A 141 -19.84 -14.35 7.05
N PRO A 142 -20.70 -15.09 7.78
CA PRO A 142 -20.31 -15.78 9.02
C PRO A 142 -19.10 -16.72 8.86
N LYS A 143 -18.93 -17.29 7.66
CA LYS A 143 -17.83 -18.20 7.28
C LYS A 143 -16.47 -17.49 7.20
N ILE A 144 -16.43 -16.18 6.97
CA ILE A 144 -15.19 -15.42 6.91
C ILE A 144 -14.70 -15.16 8.33
N VAL A 145 -13.52 -15.68 8.64
CA VAL A 145 -12.86 -15.48 9.93
C VAL A 145 -11.84 -14.36 9.78
N ILE A 146 -11.89 -13.37 10.66
CA ILE A 146 -10.87 -12.33 10.74
C ILE A 146 -9.89 -12.65 11.87
N GLY A 147 -8.64 -12.24 11.73
CA GLY A 147 -7.56 -12.57 12.65
C GLY A 147 -7.02 -11.37 13.40
N TYR A 148 -6.78 -11.51 14.70
CA TYR A 148 -6.13 -10.49 15.52
C TYR A 148 -4.65 -10.80 15.68
N GLN A 149 -3.80 -9.92 15.17
CA GLN A 149 -2.35 -10.14 15.02
C GLN A 149 -1.53 -9.03 15.66
N SER A 150 -0.35 -9.38 16.17
CA SER A 150 0.66 -8.41 16.58
C SER A 150 1.34 -7.80 15.35
N HIS A 151 1.44 -6.48 15.30
CA HIS A 151 2.16 -5.80 14.22
C HIS A 151 3.66 -6.16 14.25
N ALA A 152 4.29 -6.16 15.43
CA ALA A 152 5.71 -6.50 15.59
C ALA A 152 6.05 -7.92 15.10
N ASP A 153 5.16 -8.89 15.36
CA ASP A 153 5.34 -10.28 14.91
C ASP A 153 5.12 -10.43 13.40
N THR A 154 4.40 -9.48 12.77
CA THR A 154 4.16 -9.45 11.34
C THR A 154 5.31 -8.78 10.59
N ALA A 155 5.89 -7.71 11.16
CA ALA A 155 6.97 -6.95 10.55
C ALA A 155 8.29 -7.74 10.44
N THR A 156 8.52 -8.67 11.37
CA THR A 156 9.78 -9.43 11.47
C THR A 156 9.78 -10.76 10.70
N LYS A 157 8.65 -11.17 10.12
CA LYS A 157 8.54 -12.48 9.44
C LYS A 157 8.65 -12.36 7.92
N SER A 158 9.77 -12.81 7.39
CA SER A 158 9.96 -13.10 5.95
C SER A 158 9.32 -14.45 5.60
N GLY A 159 8.00 -14.46 5.37
CA GLY A 159 7.30 -15.65 4.84
C GLY A 159 6.62 -16.54 5.87
N SER A 160 5.51 -16.05 6.44
CA SER A 160 4.30 -16.83 6.82
C SER A 160 3.28 -15.83 7.39
N THR A 161 1.99 -16.16 7.37
CA THR A 161 0.97 -15.36 8.06
C THR A 161 1.30 -15.30 9.56
N ALA A 162 1.31 -14.11 10.15
CA ALA A 162 1.55 -13.96 11.58
C ALA A 162 0.51 -14.75 12.39
N LYS A 163 0.92 -15.26 13.55
CA LYS A 163 0.05 -16.11 14.37
C LYS A 163 -1.11 -15.27 14.91
N ASN A 164 -2.34 -15.69 14.64
CA ASN A 164 -3.52 -15.06 15.21
C ASN A 164 -3.57 -15.33 16.73
N ARG A 165 -3.70 -14.27 17.55
CA ARG A 165 -3.97 -14.41 18.99
C ARG A 165 -5.45 -14.69 19.23
N PHE A 166 -6.31 -14.01 18.49
CA PHE A 166 -7.76 -14.20 18.52
C PHE A 166 -8.30 -14.30 17.10
N VAL A 167 -9.47 -14.93 16.98
CA VAL A 167 -10.22 -15.09 15.74
C VAL A 167 -11.70 -14.91 16.04
N VAL A 168 -12.43 -14.28 15.13
CA VAL A 168 -13.89 -14.06 15.19
C VAL A 168 -14.54 -14.17 13.82
#